data_AF-A0A6U0BU52-F1
#
_entry.id   AF-A0A6U0BU52-F1
#
_cell.length_a   1.000
_cell.length_b   1.000
_cell.length_c   1.000
_cell.angle_alpha   90.00
_cell.angle_beta   90.00
_cell.angle_gamma   90.00
#
_symmetry.space_group_name_H-M   'P 1'
#
loop_
_entity.id
_entity.type
_entity.pdbx_description
1 polymer ?
#
loop_
_entity_poly.entity_id
_entity_poly.type
_entity_poly.pdbx_seq_one_letter_code
_entity_poly.pdbx_strand_id
1 'polypeptide(L)'
;NASSRQTRKVQKREDTREFLKEKAAREEAAKIAAKVKPSAPYAAATSESQATARVVEAYDAWLAIGENLKALKDAARASEKWDQSVGYKAFREVMVEVAAYDAARIRYVETRLERALVLFYEAKGESETGYKTLDAFNWYYGRDFDANDGANGKSLTYMLPAVLKAQAPRAVAELFFVALNGGKNGMPCVSYPEKPLQQAIGRLEDAAEYDLLEEDELAQLAAMKAFVAESDDN
;
A
#
# COMPACT_ATOMS: atom_id res chain seq x y z
N ASN A 1 17.61 47.25 32.25
CA ASN A 1 16.84 46.24 31.49
C ASN A 1 17.45 45.76 30.16
N ALA A 2 18.70 46.11 29.81
CA ALA A 2 19.38 45.57 28.62
C ALA A 2 19.86 44.12 28.79
N SER A 3 20.35 43.76 29.99
CA SER A 3 20.81 42.41 30.36
C SER A 3 19.74 41.33 30.14
N SER A 4 18.51 41.52 30.65
CA SER A 4 17.40 40.56 30.49
C SER A 4 17.00 40.32 29.02
N ARG A 5 17.04 41.36 28.17
CA ARG A 5 16.79 41.21 26.72
C ARG A 5 17.92 40.43 26.02
N GLN A 6 19.16 40.61 26.45
CA GLN A 6 20.32 39.90 25.93
C GLN A 6 20.27 38.41 26.31
N THR A 7 19.97 38.09 27.57
CA THR A 7 19.81 36.72 28.06
C THR A 7 18.69 35.98 27.32
N ARG A 8 17.53 36.62 27.13
CA ARG A 8 16.39 36.01 26.41
C ARG A 8 16.71 35.77 24.93
N LYS A 9 17.55 36.60 24.31
CA LYS A 9 18.00 36.44 22.92
C LYS A 9 19.02 35.31 22.77
N VAL A 10 19.89 35.11 23.77
CA VAL A 10 20.84 33.98 23.81
C VAL A 10 20.08 32.67 24.01
N GLN A 11 19.18 32.60 25.00
CA GLN A 11 18.36 31.40 25.25
C GLN A 11 17.57 30.99 24.00
N LYS A 12 16.88 31.92 23.33
CA LYS A 12 16.13 31.61 22.11
C LYS A 12 17.02 31.06 20.99
N ARG A 13 18.28 31.50 20.89
CA ARG A 13 19.24 30.99 19.91
C ARG A 13 19.73 29.59 20.27
N GLU A 14 19.92 29.32 21.56
CA GLU A 14 20.27 27.99 22.08
C GLU A 14 19.12 27.01 21.85
N ASP A 15 17.89 27.37 22.22
CA ASP A 15 16.69 26.55 21.98
C ASP A 15 16.50 26.24 20.48
N THR A 16 16.71 27.25 19.62
CA THR A 16 16.62 27.07 18.16
C THR A 16 17.72 26.13 17.66
N ARG A 17 18.94 26.25 18.18
CA ARG A 17 20.07 25.40 17.79
C ARG A 17 19.86 23.96 18.26
N GLU A 18 19.32 23.76 19.46
CA GLU A 18 18.97 22.45 20.00
C GLU A 18 17.85 21.80 19.18
N PHE A 19 16.78 22.55 18.88
CA PHE A 19 15.70 22.08 18.00
C PHE A 19 16.20 21.68 16.61
N LEU A 20 17.06 22.49 15.98
CA LEU A 20 17.63 22.16 14.67
C LEU A 20 18.54 20.93 14.73
N LYS A 21 19.31 20.76 15.81
CA LYS A 21 20.14 19.57 16.02
C LYS A 21 19.29 18.31 16.22
N GLU A 22 18.20 18.42 16.97
CA GLU A 22 17.26 17.31 17.16
C GLU A 22 16.53 16.98 15.86
N LYS A 23 16.11 17.99 15.10
CA LYS A 23 15.52 17.80 13.77
C LYS A 23 16.49 17.09 12.82
N ALA A 24 17.74 17.54 12.75
CA ALA A 24 18.77 16.91 11.92
C ALA A 24 19.08 15.47 12.37
N ALA A 25 19.10 15.20 13.68
CA ALA A 25 19.27 13.85 14.22
C ALA A 25 18.08 12.94 13.87
N ARG A 26 16.84 13.45 13.93
CA ARG A 26 15.64 12.72 13.50
C ARG A 26 15.64 12.45 12.01
N GLU A 27 16.06 13.42 11.20
CA GLU A 27 16.20 13.25 9.75
C GLU A 27 17.29 12.21 9.41
N GLU A 28 18.43 12.24 10.10
CA GLU A 28 19.49 11.26 9.89
C GLU A 28 19.08 9.86 10.38
N ALA A 29 18.42 9.75 11.53
CA ALA A 29 17.86 8.50 12.01
C ALA A 29 16.79 7.96 11.06
N ALA A 30 15.94 8.82 10.50
CA ALA A 30 14.96 8.44 9.48
C ALA A 30 15.63 8.00 8.18
N LYS A 31 16.74 8.63 7.76
CA LYS A 31 17.55 8.18 6.61
C LYS A 31 18.21 6.84 6.86
N ILE A 32 18.76 6.61 8.05
CA ILE A 32 19.36 5.31 8.43
C ILE A 32 18.28 4.23 8.49
N ALA A 33 17.13 4.52 9.11
CA ALA A 33 16.00 3.60 9.17
C ALA A 33 15.40 3.33 7.77
N ALA A 34 15.41 4.32 6.87
CA ALA A 34 15.00 4.14 5.47
C ALA A 34 15.97 3.23 4.67
N LYS A 35 17.24 3.13 5.08
CA LYS A 35 18.20 2.18 4.48
C LYS A 35 17.94 0.73 4.89
N VAL A 36 17.22 0.49 6.00
CA VAL A 36 16.86 -0.86 6.42
C VAL A 36 15.56 -1.25 5.73
N LYS A 37 15.68 -2.16 4.76
CA LYS A 37 14.52 -2.74 4.06
C LYS A 37 13.66 -3.52 5.07
N PRO A 38 12.39 -3.14 5.29
CA PRO A 38 11.51 -3.90 6.17
C PRO A 38 11.37 -5.34 5.68
N SER A 39 11.52 -6.30 6.60
CA SER A 39 11.29 -7.71 6.30
C SER A 39 9.79 -8.00 6.16
N ALA A 40 9.46 -9.11 5.49
CA ALA A 40 8.10 -9.61 5.49
C ALA A 40 7.60 -9.82 6.94
N PRO A 41 6.34 -9.46 7.25
CA PRO A 41 5.79 -9.64 8.59
C PRO A 41 5.58 -11.12 8.93
N TYR A 42 5.40 -11.98 7.92
CA TYR A 42 5.21 -13.42 8.06
C TYR A 42 6.05 -14.18 7.03
N ALA A 43 6.29 -15.46 7.29
CA ALA A 43 6.82 -16.37 6.28
C ALA A 43 5.89 -16.44 5.06
N ALA A 44 6.45 -16.81 3.90
CA ALA A 44 5.67 -16.97 2.66
C ALA A 44 4.46 -17.89 2.90
N ALA A 45 3.31 -17.52 2.34
CA ALA A 45 2.18 -18.44 2.29
C ALA A 45 2.54 -19.60 1.35
N THR A 46 2.15 -20.82 1.73
CA THR A 46 2.53 -22.05 1.00
C THR A 46 1.35 -22.76 0.33
N SER A 47 0.20 -22.10 0.29
CA SER A 47 -1.01 -22.59 -0.37
C SER A 47 -1.98 -21.45 -0.61
N GLU A 48 -2.84 -21.58 -1.62
CA GLU A 48 -3.88 -20.59 -1.92
C GLU A 48 -4.80 -20.36 -0.71
N SER A 49 -5.22 -21.41 -0.01
CA SER A 49 -6.11 -21.30 1.16
C SER A 49 -5.50 -20.47 2.28
N GLN A 50 -4.21 -20.65 2.56
CA GLN A 50 -3.50 -19.84 3.55
C GLN A 50 -3.38 -18.38 3.10
N ALA A 51 -3.08 -18.14 1.82
CA ALA A 51 -2.99 -16.77 1.30
C ALA A 51 -4.35 -16.06 1.34
N THR A 52 -5.43 -16.75 0.97
CA THR A 52 -6.81 -16.25 1.05
C THR A 52 -7.21 -15.94 2.49
N ALA A 53 -6.87 -16.80 3.46
CA ALA A 53 -7.14 -16.51 4.87
C ALA A 53 -6.45 -15.20 5.33
N ARG A 54 -5.18 -14.99 4.93
CA ARG A 54 -4.45 -13.75 5.24
C ARG A 54 -5.08 -12.51 4.59
N VAL A 55 -5.60 -12.64 3.37
CA VAL A 55 -6.32 -11.58 2.67
C VAL A 55 -7.58 -11.19 3.44
N VAL A 56 -8.37 -12.17 3.87
CA VAL A 56 -9.59 -11.95 4.65
C VAL A 56 -9.27 -11.30 6.00
N GLU A 57 -8.30 -11.85 6.74
CA GLU A 57 -7.88 -11.29 8.03
C GLU A 57 -7.41 -9.83 7.91
N ALA A 58 -6.63 -9.51 6.87
CA ALA A 58 -6.16 -8.14 6.65
C ALA A 58 -7.28 -7.19 6.22
N TYR A 59 -8.24 -7.67 5.42
CA TYR A 59 -9.42 -6.91 5.03
C TYR A 59 -10.30 -6.58 6.23
N ASP A 60 -10.62 -7.58 7.06
CA ASP A 60 -11.43 -7.42 8.27
C ASP A 60 -10.77 -6.46 9.26
N ALA A 61 -9.46 -6.59 9.46
CA ALA A 61 -8.70 -5.67 10.31
C ALA A 61 -8.74 -4.22 9.79
N TRP A 62 -8.62 -4.04 8.47
CA TRP A 62 -8.72 -2.72 7.85
C TRP A 62 -10.12 -2.10 8.01
N LEU A 63 -11.18 -2.90 7.82
CA LEU A 63 -12.56 -2.45 8.05
C LEU A 63 -12.79 -2.04 9.50
N ALA A 64 -12.36 -2.85 10.46
CA ALA A 64 -12.52 -2.55 11.89
C ALA A 64 -11.84 -1.24 12.30
N ILE A 65 -10.63 -0.98 11.79
CA ILE A 65 -9.93 0.30 11.99
C ILE A 65 -10.68 1.44 11.30
N GLY A 66 -11.24 1.20 10.11
CA GLY A 66 -12.07 2.18 9.39
C GLY A 66 -13.32 2.60 10.17
N GLU A 67 -14.00 1.66 10.81
CA GLU A 67 -15.16 1.92 11.68
C GLU A 67 -14.76 2.75 12.90
N ASN A 68 -13.65 2.39 13.56
CA ASN A 68 -13.14 3.16 14.69
C ASN A 68 -12.72 4.58 14.29
N LEU A 69 -12.02 4.72 13.15
CA LEU A 69 -11.64 6.02 12.60
C LEU A 69 -12.86 6.89 12.31
N LYS A 70 -13.92 6.31 11.75
CA LYS A 70 -15.19 7.01 11.52
C LYS A 70 -15.79 7.49 12.84
N ALA A 71 -15.87 6.64 13.85
CA ALA A 71 -16.39 7.01 15.16
C ALA A 71 -15.59 8.15 15.82
N LEU A 72 -14.24 8.08 15.76
CA LEU A 72 -13.37 9.15 16.27
C LEU A 72 -13.56 10.47 15.51
N LYS A 73 -13.69 10.42 14.19
CA LYS A 73 -13.98 11.61 13.37
C LYS A 73 -15.35 12.20 13.70
N ASP A 74 -16.37 11.37 13.93
CA ASP A 74 -17.71 11.82 14.30
C ASP A 74 -17.72 12.48 15.68
N ALA A 75 -17.05 11.87 16.67
CA ALA A 75 -16.89 12.44 18.00
C ALA A 75 -16.10 13.77 17.96
N ALA A 76 -15.04 13.85 17.15
CA ALA A 76 -14.29 15.07 16.96
C ALA A 76 -15.17 16.20 16.38
N ARG A 77 -15.95 15.90 15.33
CA ARG A 77 -16.89 16.85 14.68
C ARG A 77 -18.00 17.33 15.61
N ALA A 78 -18.41 16.51 16.56
CA ALA A 78 -19.40 16.87 17.58
C ALA A 78 -18.82 17.73 18.72
N SER A 79 -17.49 17.85 18.83
CA SER A 79 -16.86 18.60 19.92
C SER A 79 -16.75 20.10 19.61
N GLU A 80 -16.77 20.93 20.65
CA GLU A 80 -16.59 22.39 20.56
C GLU A 80 -15.19 22.79 20.04
N LYS A 81 -14.21 21.88 20.10
CA LYS A 81 -12.84 22.12 19.60
C LYS A 81 -12.73 21.92 18.09
N TRP A 82 -13.79 21.46 17.42
CA TRP A 82 -13.79 21.23 15.99
C TRP A 82 -13.78 22.54 15.22
N ASP A 83 -12.80 22.68 14.33
CA ASP A 83 -12.70 23.78 13.38
C ASP A 83 -12.54 23.19 11.98
N GLN A 84 -13.52 23.44 11.11
CA GLN A 84 -13.53 22.94 9.74
C GLN A 84 -12.31 23.42 8.93
N SER A 85 -11.78 24.62 9.22
CA SER A 85 -10.64 25.19 8.51
C SER A 85 -9.31 24.52 8.86
N VAL A 86 -9.22 23.91 10.06
CA VAL A 86 -8.03 23.21 10.56
C VAL A 86 -8.14 21.69 10.37
N GLY A 87 -9.36 21.16 10.39
CA GLY A 87 -9.64 19.73 10.31
C GLY A 87 -9.23 18.96 11.57
N TYR A 88 -8.81 17.71 11.41
CA TYR A 88 -8.54 16.79 12.53
C TYR A 88 -7.18 16.99 13.22
N LYS A 89 -6.39 18.01 12.84
CA LYS A 89 -5.02 18.20 13.36
C LYS A 89 -4.96 18.39 14.88
N ALA A 90 -6.01 18.95 15.48
CA ALA A 90 -6.11 19.13 16.93
C ALA A 90 -6.49 17.84 17.69
N PHE A 91 -6.89 16.78 16.98
CA PHE A 91 -7.39 15.53 17.54
C PHE A 91 -6.34 14.44 17.34
N ARG A 92 -5.43 14.30 18.32
CA ARG A 92 -4.32 13.34 18.25
C ARG A 92 -4.79 11.91 17.97
N GLU A 93 -5.87 11.48 18.61
CA GLU A 93 -6.44 10.14 18.46
C GLU A 93 -6.89 9.89 17.01
N VAL A 94 -7.55 10.87 16.38
CA VAL A 94 -7.91 10.77 14.95
C VAL A 94 -6.66 10.66 14.09
N MET A 95 -5.62 11.45 14.35
CA MET A 95 -4.39 11.41 13.53
C MET A 95 -3.62 10.09 13.69
N VAL A 96 -3.61 9.50 14.90
CA VAL A 96 -3.04 8.17 15.13
C VAL A 96 -3.83 7.11 14.37
N GLU A 97 -5.16 7.19 14.44
CA GLU A 97 -6.03 6.20 13.77
C GLU A 97 -5.99 6.31 12.24
N VAL A 98 -5.81 7.52 11.68
CA VAL A 98 -5.56 7.70 10.24
C VAL A 98 -4.30 6.96 9.82
N ALA A 99 -3.21 7.08 10.58
CA ALA A 99 -1.96 6.38 10.26
C ALA A 99 -2.12 4.85 10.39
N ALA A 100 -2.88 4.37 11.38
CA ALA A 100 -3.20 2.96 11.53
C ALA A 100 -4.05 2.43 10.36
N TYR A 101 -5.05 3.20 9.92
CA TYR A 101 -5.88 2.88 8.77
C TYR A 101 -5.05 2.75 7.48
N ASP A 102 -4.17 3.70 7.22
CA ASP A 102 -3.29 3.67 6.04
C ASP A 102 -2.35 2.46 6.08
N ALA A 103 -1.77 2.15 7.25
CA ALA A 103 -0.92 0.98 7.44
C ALA A 103 -1.68 -0.35 7.23
N ALA A 104 -2.90 -0.47 7.76
CA ALA A 104 -3.74 -1.65 7.58
C ALA A 104 -4.16 -1.85 6.11
N ARG A 105 -4.47 -0.75 5.42
CA ARG A 105 -4.77 -0.75 3.98
C ARG A 105 -3.57 -1.23 3.16
N ILE A 106 -2.37 -0.73 3.44
CA ILE A 106 -1.14 -1.20 2.79
C ILE A 106 -0.97 -2.70 3.03
N ARG A 107 -1.18 -3.17 4.27
CA ARG A 107 -1.08 -4.60 4.57
C ARG A 107 -2.09 -5.44 3.80
N TYR A 108 -3.33 -4.98 3.67
CA TYR A 108 -4.34 -5.65 2.85
C TYR A 108 -3.89 -5.78 1.39
N VAL A 109 -3.39 -4.70 0.79
CA VAL A 109 -2.84 -4.71 -0.57
C VAL A 109 -1.65 -5.68 -0.70
N GLU A 110 -0.76 -5.73 0.29
CA GLU A 110 0.35 -6.68 0.32
C GLU A 110 -0.12 -8.13 0.41
N THR A 111 -1.17 -8.42 1.18
CA THR A 111 -1.71 -9.80 1.25
C THR A 111 -2.32 -10.25 -0.07
N ARG A 112 -2.95 -9.35 -0.83
CA ARG A 112 -3.45 -9.62 -2.19
C ARG A 112 -2.28 -9.96 -3.12
N LEU A 113 -1.18 -9.20 -3.02
CA LEU A 113 0.05 -9.47 -3.79
C LEU A 113 0.75 -10.78 -3.36
N GLU A 114 0.74 -11.11 -2.07
CA GLU A 114 1.21 -12.41 -1.55
C GLU A 114 0.37 -13.57 -2.13
N ARG A 115 -0.96 -13.41 -2.24
CA ARG A 115 -1.84 -14.39 -2.92
C ARG A 115 -1.52 -14.51 -4.40
N ALA A 116 -1.24 -13.40 -5.09
CA ALA A 116 -0.79 -13.41 -6.48
C ALA A 116 0.49 -14.26 -6.68
N LEU A 117 1.46 -14.16 -5.75
CA LEU A 117 2.68 -14.97 -5.81
C LEU A 117 2.39 -16.45 -5.62
N VAL A 118 1.51 -16.82 -4.70
CA VAL A 118 1.12 -18.22 -4.49
C VAL A 118 0.50 -18.81 -5.75
N LEU A 119 -0.49 -18.12 -6.33
CA LEU A 119 -1.14 -18.52 -7.59
C LEU A 119 -0.15 -18.62 -8.75
N PHE A 120 0.82 -17.71 -8.82
CA PHE A 120 1.91 -17.74 -9.79
C PHE A 120 2.80 -18.97 -9.63
N TYR A 121 3.22 -19.32 -8.41
CA TYR A 121 4.06 -20.48 -8.15
C TYR A 121 3.33 -21.80 -8.39
N GLU A 122 2.04 -21.86 -8.07
CA GLU A 122 1.18 -23.01 -8.37
C GLU A 122 1.04 -23.21 -9.88
N ALA A 123 0.77 -22.15 -10.64
CA ALA A 123 0.68 -22.22 -12.11
C ALA A 123 1.98 -22.67 -12.78
N LYS A 124 3.14 -22.34 -12.18
CA LYS A 124 4.45 -22.79 -12.67
C LYS A 124 4.80 -24.23 -12.28
N GLY A 125 4.05 -24.86 -11.37
CA GLY A 125 4.43 -26.15 -10.79
C GLY A 125 5.72 -26.09 -9.96
N GLU A 126 6.11 -24.89 -9.49
CA GLU A 126 7.39 -24.64 -8.81
C GLU A 126 7.29 -24.69 -7.27
N SER A 127 6.23 -25.31 -6.73
CA SER A 127 6.01 -25.45 -5.28
C SER A 127 7.18 -26.14 -4.54
N GLU A 128 7.96 -26.96 -5.25
CA GLU A 128 9.13 -27.66 -4.71
C GLU A 128 10.35 -26.75 -4.44
N THR A 129 10.47 -25.61 -5.14
CA THR A 129 11.59 -24.66 -4.95
C THR A 129 11.34 -23.63 -3.84
N GLY A 130 10.16 -23.70 -3.21
CA GLY A 130 9.76 -22.88 -2.08
C GLY A 130 9.06 -21.58 -2.48
N TYR A 131 7.91 -21.34 -1.85
CA TYR A 131 7.19 -20.08 -1.95
C TYR A 131 8.05 -18.92 -1.41
N LYS A 132 8.02 -17.78 -2.11
CA LYS A 132 8.78 -16.59 -1.74
C LYS A 132 7.87 -15.48 -1.22
N THR A 133 8.41 -14.66 -0.34
CA THR A 133 7.83 -13.39 0.08
C THR A 133 8.11 -12.29 -0.95
N LEU A 134 7.43 -11.14 -0.82
CA LEU A 134 7.54 -10.04 -1.77
C LEU A 134 8.95 -9.39 -1.77
N ASP A 135 9.69 -9.53 -0.68
CA ASP A 135 11.05 -9.02 -0.54
C ASP A 135 12.01 -9.57 -1.62
N ALA A 136 11.79 -10.80 -2.07
CA ALA A 136 12.51 -11.44 -3.18
C ALA A 136 12.33 -10.70 -4.52
N PHE A 137 11.30 -9.86 -4.63
CA PHE A 137 10.96 -9.03 -5.79
C PHE A 137 11.26 -7.55 -5.54
N ASN A 138 12.24 -7.25 -4.70
CA ASN A 138 12.61 -5.88 -4.32
C ASN A 138 11.49 -5.07 -3.62
N TRP A 139 10.48 -5.74 -3.04
CA TRP A 139 9.40 -5.08 -2.32
C TRP A 139 9.80 -4.61 -0.93
N TYR A 140 9.33 -3.43 -0.52
CA TYR A 140 9.51 -2.84 0.80
C TYR A 140 8.18 -2.90 1.55
N TYR A 141 8.10 -3.83 2.51
CA TYR A 141 6.90 -4.05 3.30
C TYR A 141 6.50 -2.82 4.13
N GLY A 142 5.20 -2.55 4.21
CA GLY A 142 4.61 -1.43 4.95
C GLY A 142 4.98 -0.05 4.40
N ARG A 143 5.45 0.02 3.14
CA ARG A 143 5.82 1.28 2.48
C ARG A 143 4.90 1.57 1.30
N ASP A 144 4.64 2.86 1.10
CA ASP A 144 3.93 3.37 -0.07
C ASP A 144 4.63 2.98 -1.38
N PHE A 145 3.86 2.94 -2.47
CA PHE A 145 4.35 2.57 -3.80
C PHE A 145 5.43 3.51 -4.36
N ASP A 146 5.36 4.79 -4.00
CA ASP A 146 6.30 5.83 -4.41
C ASP A 146 7.56 5.91 -3.52
N ALA A 147 7.57 5.16 -2.40
CA ALA A 147 8.72 5.14 -1.51
C ALA A 147 9.95 4.50 -2.18
N ASN A 148 11.15 4.90 -1.75
CA ASN A 148 12.43 4.35 -2.24
C ASN A 148 12.54 4.38 -3.78
N ASP A 149 12.38 5.56 -4.37
CA ASP A 149 12.41 5.80 -5.82
C ASP A 149 11.38 4.96 -6.60
N GLY A 150 10.20 4.76 -5.99
CA GLY A 150 9.10 3.99 -6.58
C GLY A 150 9.39 2.49 -6.70
N ALA A 151 10.21 1.92 -5.80
CA ALA A 151 10.64 0.53 -5.89
C ALA A 151 9.46 -0.45 -5.94
N ASN A 152 8.46 -0.28 -5.06
CA ASN A 152 7.27 -1.13 -5.02
C ASN A 152 6.45 -1.02 -6.31
N GLY A 153 6.26 0.20 -6.83
CA GLY A 153 5.59 0.40 -8.13
C GLY A 153 6.33 -0.25 -9.29
N LYS A 154 7.66 -0.11 -9.36
CA LYS A 154 8.50 -0.78 -10.37
C LYS A 154 8.45 -2.30 -10.24
N SER A 155 8.48 -2.83 -9.02
CA SER A 155 8.32 -4.28 -8.80
C SER A 155 7.00 -4.79 -9.37
N LEU A 156 5.91 -4.06 -9.17
CA LEU A 156 4.61 -4.42 -9.69
C LEU A 156 4.58 -4.45 -11.23
N THR A 157 5.23 -3.49 -11.90
CA THR A 157 5.33 -3.48 -13.38
C THR A 157 6.17 -4.63 -13.95
N TYR A 158 7.15 -5.14 -13.18
CA TYR A 158 7.92 -6.33 -13.57
C TYR A 158 7.19 -7.65 -13.27
N MET A 159 6.33 -7.69 -12.26
CA MET A 159 5.54 -8.89 -11.92
C MET A 159 4.53 -9.24 -13.00
N LEU A 160 3.85 -8.25 -13.60
CA LEU A 160 2.78 -8.51 -14.57
C LEU A 160 3.25 -9.35 -15.77
N PRO A 161 4.32 -9.00 -16.51
CA PRO A 161 4.83 -9.85 -17.58
C PRO A 161 5.23 -11.27 -17.15
N ALA A 162 5.75 -11.42 -15.92
CA ALA A 162 6.12 -12.74 -15.39
C ALA A 162 4.89 -13.61 -15.16
N VAL A 163 3.83 -13.05 -14.56
CA VAL A 163 2.55 -13.72 -14.33
C VAL A 163 1.86 -14.08 -15.65
N LEU A 164 1.86 -13.17 -16.62
CA LEU A 164 1.32 -13.45 -17.97
C LEU A 164 2.03 -14.64 -18.63
N LYS A 165 3.36 -14.72 -18.51
CA LYS A 165 4.13 -15.84 -19.05
C LYS A 165 3.77 -17.17 -18.37
N ALA A 166 3.48 -17.15 -17.06
CA ALA A 166 3.09 -18.35 -16.31
C ALA A 166 1.65 -18.80 -16.54
N GLN A 167 0.85 -18.07 -17.34
CA GLN A 167 -0.56 -18.39 -17.60
C GLN A 167 -1.41 -18.44 -16.33
N ALA A 168 -1.16 -17.55 -15.37
CA ALA A 168 -1.88 -17.49 -14.09
C ALA A 168 -2.91 -16.33 -14.07
N PRO A 169 -4.11 -16.49 -14.66
CA PRO A 169 -5.08 -15.39 -14.79
C PRO A 169 -5.54 -14.83 -13.45
N ARG A 170 -5.79 -15.68 -12.44
CA ARG A 170 -6.18 -15.23 -11.09
C ARG A 170 -5.11 -14.35 -10.43
N ALA A 171 -3.83 -14.67 -10.65
CA ALA A 171 -2.73 -13.79 -10.22
C ALA A 171 -2.70 -12.45 -10.98
N VAL A 172 -3.13 -12.40 -12.24
CA VAL A 172 -3.30 -11.13 -12.98
C VAL A 172 -4.38 -10.28 -12.33
N ALA A 173 -5.52 -10.88 -11.96
CA ALA A 173 -6.60 -10.17 -11.27
C ALA A 173 -6.14 -9.55 -9.93
N GLU A 174 -5.30 -10.27 -9.18
CA GLU A 174 -4.67 -9.72 -7.98
C GLU A 174 -3.78 -8.51 -8.26
N LEU A 175 -2.95 -8.59 -9.30
CA LEU A 175 -2.10 -7.47 -9.70
C LEU A 175 -2.94 -6.26 -10.11
N PHE A 176 -4.09 -6.46 -10.77
CA PHE A 176 -5.03 -5.39 -11.10
C PHE A 176 -5.65 -4.76 -9.86
N PHE A 177 -6.09 -5.57 -8.89
CA PHE A 177 -6.58 -5.05 -7.61
C PHE A 177 -5.52 -4.15 -6.96
N VAL A 178 -4.29 -4.64 -6.86
CA VAL A 178 -3.17 -3.92 -6.26
C VAL A 178 -2.86 -2.64 -7.02
N ALA A 179 -2.83 -2.69 -8.37
CA ALA A 179 -2.56 -1.54 -9.21
C ALA A 179 -3.61 -0.43 -9.05
N LEU A 180 -4.89 -0.79 -8.91
CA LEU A 180 -6.00 0.16 -8.77
C LEU A 180 -6.14 0.71 -7.35
N ASN A 181 -5.84 -0.09 -6.33
CA ASN A 181 -6.15 0.25 -4.92
C ASN A 181 -4.91 0.58 -4.07
N GLY A 182 -3.70 0.31 -4.57
CA GLY A 182 -2.46 0.45 -3.82
C GLY A 182 -2.01 1.90 -3.59
N GLY A 183 -2.42 2.84 -4.45
CA GLY A 183 -1.99 4.23 -4.40
C GLY A 183 -2.68 4.99 -3.28
N LYS A 184 -2.25 6.22 -2.98
CA LYS A 184 -2.85 6.99 -1.87
C LYS A 184 -4.33 7.25 -2.11
N ASN A 185 -5.12 7.22 -1.04
CA ASN A 185 -6.58 7.43 -1.08
C ASN A 185 -7.34 6.48 -2.02
N GLY A 186 -6.83 5.27 -2.25
CA GLY A 186 -7.47 4.30 -3.17
C GLY A 186 -7.34 4.66 -4.65
N MET A 187 -6.42 5.57 -4.99
CA MET A 187 -6.06 5.85 -6.39
C MET A 187 -5.13 4.76 -6.93
N PRO A 188 -5.04 4.61 -8.25
CA PRO A 188 -4.06 3.72 -8.86
C PRO A 188 -2.62 4.04 -8.43
N CYS A 189 -1.81 3.02 -8.14
CA CYS A 189 -0.40 3.19 -7.75
C CYS A 189 0.59 3.07 -8.90
N VAL A 190 0.19 2.48 -10.02
CA VAL A 190 1.06 2.29 -11.19
C VAL A 190 0.26 2.45 -12.47
N SER A 191 0.94 2.89 -13.53
CA SER A 191 0.47 2.74 -14.90
C SER A 191 1.29 1.62 -15.55
N TYR A 192 0.62 0.55 -15.98
CA TYR A 192 1.28 -0.52 -16.72
C TYR A 192 1.58 -0.05 -18.15
N PRO A 193 2.68 -0.51 -18.77
CA PRO A 193 2.89 -0.31 -20.19
C PRO A 193 1.72 -0.90 -20.98
N GLU A 194 1.27 -0.18 -22.01
CA GLU A 194 0.05 -0.49 -22.79
C GLU A 194 0.00 -1.95 -23.27
N LYS A 195 1.08 -2.44 -23.87
CA LYS A 195 1.12 -3.80 -24.43
C LYS A 195 0.93 -4.89 -23.35
N PRO A 196 1.71 -4.96 -22.26
CA PRO A 196 1.43 -5.85 -21.13
C PRO A 196 0.02 -5.70 -20.54
N LEU A 197 -0.50 -4.48 -20.47
CA LEU A 197 -1.83 -4.21 -19.94
C LEU A 197 -2.93 -4.83 -20.82
N GLN A 198 -2.89 -4.60 -22.13
CA GLN A 198 -3.85 -5.17 -23.07
C GLN A 198 -3.76 -6.71 -23.11
N GLN A 199 -2.55 -7.26 -23.02
CA GLN A 199 -2.36 -8.72 -22.89
C GLN A 199 -2.97 -9.28 -21.60
N ALA A 200 -2.90 -8.53 -20.51
CA ALA A 200 -3.48 -8.91 -19.23
C ALA A 200 -5.01 -8.83 -19.22
N ILE A 201 -5.58 -7.80 -19.84
CA ILE A 201 -7.03 -7.69 -20.04
C ILE A 201 -7.53 -8.86 -20.87
N GLY A 202 -6.96 -9.10 -22.05
CA GLY A 202 -7.35 -10.22 -22.90
C GLY A 202 -7.20 -11.58 -22.21
N ARG A 203 -6.16 -11.76 -21.39
CA ARG A 203 -5.98 -12.98 -20.58
C ARG A 203 -7.12 -13.21 -19.59
N LEU A 204 -7.59 -12.16 -18.92
CA LEU A 204 -8.71 -12.26 -17.99
C LEU A 204 -10.04 -12.43 -18.72
N GLU A 205 -10.22 -11.80 -19.89
CA GLU A 205 -11.39 -12.01 -20.74
C GLU A 205 -11.49 -13.46 -21.22
N ASP A 206 -10.39 -14.04 -21.71
CA ASP A 206 -10.32 -15.45 -22.07
C ASP A 206 -10.69 -16.33 -20.86
N ALA A 207 -10.11 -16.07 -19.69
CA ALA A 207 -10.40 -16.83 -18.48
C ALA A 207 -11.88 -16.71 -18.03
N ALA A 208 -12.48 -15.53 -18.20
CA ALA A 208 -13.89 -15.28 -17.91
C ALA A 208 -14.81 -16.07 -18.86
N GLU A 209 -14.46 -16.20 -20.14
CA GLU A 209 -15.24 -16.97 -21.12
C GLU A 209 -15.35 -18.45 -20.73
N TYR A 210 -14.36 -18.99 -20.02
CA TYR A 210 -14.34 -20.37 -19.54
C TYR A 210 -14.76 -20.54 -18.07
N ASP A 211 -15.38 -19.52 -17.46
CA ASP A 211 -15.81 -19.54 -16.04
C ASP A 211 -14.67 -19.86 -15.05
N LEU A 212 -13.44 -19.43 -15.36
CA LEU A 212 -12.25 -19.67 -14.52
C LEU A 212 -11.96 -18.55 -13.52
N LEU A 213 -12.80 -17.51 -13.48
CA LEU A 213 -12.64 -16.37 -12.60
C LEU A 213 -13.74 -16.32 -11.54
N GLU A 214 -13.36 -15.92 -10.34
CA GLU A 214 -14.28 -15.62 -9.24
C GLU A 214 -14.92 -14.22 -9.39
N GLU A 215 -15.96 -13.96 -8.61
CA GLU A 215 -16.71 -12.69 -8.68
C GLU A 215 -15.83 -11.46 -8.42
N ASP A 216 -14.93 -11.52 -7.43
CA ASP A 216 -14.03 -10.40 -7.14
C ASP A 216 -12.99 -10.18 -8.25
N GLU A 217 -12.56 -11.25 -8.93
CA GLU A 217 -11.63 -11.20 -10.06
C GLU A 217 -12.28 -10.62 -11.32
N LEU A 218 -13.55 -10.99 -11.60
CA LEU A 218 -14.36 -10.37 -12.64
C LEU A 218 -14.56 -8.87 -12.37
N ALA A 219 -14.78 -8.49 -11.12
CA ALA A 219 -14.87 -7.09 -10.72
C ALA A 219 -13.55 -6.33 -10.98
N GLN A 220 -12.38 -6.97 -10.77
CA GLN A 220 -11.09 -6.35 -11.09
C GLN A 220 -10.88 -6.15 -12.59
N LEU A 221 -11.28 -7.13 -13.41
CA LEU A 221 -11.25 -6.99 -14.87
C LEU A 221 -12.12 -5.79 -15.30
N ALA A 222 -13.36 -5.71 -14.80
CA ALA A 222 -14.27 -4.63 -15.14
C ALA A 222 -13.71 -3.26 -14.71
N ALA A 223 -13.19 -3.16 -13.48
CA ALA A 223 -12.59 -1.92 -12.96
C ALA A 223 -11.38 -1.47 -13.77
N MET A 224 -10.50 -2.40 -14.17
CA MET A 224 -9.34 -2.07 -15.00
C MET A 224 -9.76 -1.62 -16.40
N LYS A 225 -10.76 -2.25 -17.02
CA LYS A 225 -11.28 -1.83 -18.33
C LYS A 225 -11.87 -0.42 -18.27
N ALA A 226 -12.63 -0.10 -17.22
CA ALA A 226 -13.17 1.23 -17.00
C ALA A 226 -12.06 2.27 -16.84
N PHE A 227 -11.04 1.96 -16.04
CA PHE A 227 -9.89 2.84 -15.84
C PHE A 227 -9.13 3.15 -17.15
N VAL A 228 -8.94 2.14 -18.01
CA VAL A 228 -8.30 2.34 -19.32
C VAL A 228 -9.15 3.21 -20.23
N ALA A 229 -10.47 2.96 -20.31
CA ALA A 229 -11.36 3.77 -21.14
C ALA A 229 -11.39 5.25 -20.71
N GLU A 230 -11.43 5.52 -19.40
CA GLU A 230 -11.36 6.89 -18.86
C GLU A 230 -10.02 7.58 -19.12
N SER A 231 -8.95 6.81 -19.30
CA SER A 231 -7.61 7.35 -19.59
C SER A 231 -7.42 7.70 -21.07
N ASP A 232 -8.14 7.03 -21.97
CA ASP A 232 -8.09 7.30 -23.42
C ASP A 232 -8.94 8.52 -23.83
N ASP A 233 -9.92 8.90 -22.99
CA ASP A 233 -10.82 10.04 -23.21
C ASP A 233 -10.27 11.39 -22.68
N ASN A 234 -9.12 11.39 -21.98
CA ASN A 234 -8.47 12.57 -21.39
C ASN A 234 -7.16 12.96 -22.10
#